data_AF-A0A6G0XFL9-F1
#
_entry.id   AF-A0A6G0XFL9-F1
#
_cell.length_a   1.000
_cell.length_b   1.000
_cell.length_c   1.000
_cell.angle_alpha   90.00
_cell.angle_beta   90.00
_cell.angle_gamma   90.00
#
_symmetry.space_group_name_H-M   'P 1'
#
loop_
_entity.id
_entity.type
_entity.pdbx_description
1 polymer ?
#
loop_
_entity_poly.entity_id
_entity_poly.type
_entity_poly.pdbx_seq_one_letter_code
_entity_poly.pdbx_strand_id
1 'polypeptide(L)'
;MKVATISAFLLGAAYAQNGAWQQCGGKGFTGTTTCVSGFTCSAQNEWYSQCVPSNGGSPPSAPSSAPSSAPTTAKPLNPTPKPSSSSSPTVVPTNAPTTATPSTTGFCDLPTTLKWTSTGPLAQPQHGWVSLKDFTNVVYNGKHLVYGSVYTGTKYVSTGISPFTNWSDMATATQNIMPFSAPAPTLFFFSPNNIWVLASPTAPARILPT
;
A
#
# COMPACT_ATOMS: atom_id res chain seq x y z
N MET A 1 52.98 -11.48 43.18
CA MET A 1 52.61 -10.48 42.14
C MET A 1 51.48 -11.09 41.33
N LYS A 2 50.27 -10.54 41.41
CA LYS A 2 49.08 -11.06 40.68
C LYS A 2 48.81 -10.10 39.54
N VAL A 3 49.07 -10.55 38.31
CA VAL A 3 48.81 -9.79 37.09
C VAL A 3 47.32 -9.92 36.78
N ALA A 4 46.58 -8.82 36.88
CA ALA A 4 45.19 -8.74 36.45
C ALA A 4 45.16 -8.31 34.98
N THR A 5 44.83 -9.22 34.09
CA THR A 5 44.55 -8.95 32.68
C THR A 5 43.21 -8.23 32.54
N ILE A 6 43.25 -7.02 31.97
CA ILE A 6 42.06 -6.23 31.62
C ILE A 6 41.56 -6.73 30.26
N SER A 7 40.45 -7.46 30.24
CA SER A 7 39.73 -7.81 29.02
C SER A 7 38.94 -6.59 28.54
N ALA A 8 39.40 -5.98 27.45
CA ALA A 8 38.65 -4.96 26.72
C ALA A 8 37.49 -5.63 25.96
N PHE A 9 36.26 -5.40 26.42
CA PHE A 9 35.06 -5.70 25.62
C PHE A 9 34.95 -4.67 24.49
N LEU A 10 35.08 -5.14 23.26
CA LEU A 10 34.74 -4.38 22.06
C LEU A 10 33.23 -4.13 22.06
N LEU A 11 32.82 -2.88 22.29
CA LEU A 11 31.48 -2.40 22.01
C LEU A 11 31.27 -2.43 20.49
N GLY A 12 30.56 -3.46 20.00
CA GLY A 12 30.11 -3.50 18.62
C GLY A 12 29.17 -2.32 18.34
N ALA A 13 29.51 -1.50 17.36
CA ALA A 13 28.59 -0.50 16.84
C ALA A 13 27.36 -1.21 16.26
N ALA A 14 26.20 -1.02 16.88
CA ALA A 14 24.94 -1.40 16.27
C ALA A 14 24.76 -0.51 15.02
N TYR A 15 24.85 -1.11 13.83
CA TYR A 15 24.44 -0.45 12.61
C TYR A 15 22.93 -0.22 12.71
N ALA A 16 22.51 1.03 12.94
CA ALA A 16 21.10 1.38 12.82
C ALA A 16 20.69 1.07 11.38
N GLN A 17 19.77 0.13 11.19
CA GLN A 17 19.12 -0.10 9.90
C GLN A 17 17.80 0.69 9.91
N ASN A 18 17.50 1.34 8.79
CA ASN A 18 16.21 1.97 8.60
C ASN A 18 15.13 0.91 8.47
N GLY A 19 14.05 1.10 9.23
CA GLY A 19 12.87 0.26 9.15
C GLY A 19 12.26 0.24 7.74
N ALA A 20 11.39 -0.73 7.51
CA ALA A 20 10.56 -0.77 6.32
C ALA A 20 9.90 0.60 6.06
N TRP A 21 9.99 1.08 4.82
CA TRP A 21 9.39 2.34 4.36
C TRP A 21 9.96 3.63 4.97
N GLN A 22 11.09 3.56 5.69
CA GLN A 22 11.79 4.76 6.21
C GLN A 22 12.69 5.39 5.15
N GLN A 23 13.02 6.68 5.32
CA GLN A 23 13.99 7.37 4.45
C GLN A 23 15.38 6.80 4.68
N CYS A 24 16.06 6.41 3.61
CA CYS A 24 17.39 5.82 3.61
C CYS A 24 18.39 6.55 2.70
N GLY A 25 18.01 7.71 2.14
CA GLY A 25 18.87 8.47 1.26
C GLY A 25 18.20 9.72 0.72
N GLY A 26 18.91 10.40 -0.16
CA GLY A 26 18.52 11.70 -0.74
C GLY A 26 19.51 12.82 -0.41
N LYS A 27 19.50 13.89 -1.20
CA LYS A 27 20.34 15.08 -0.99
C LYS A 27 20.12 15.65 0.42
N GLY A 28 21.20 15.79 1.17
CA GLY A 28 21.20 16.34 2.53
C GLY A 28 20.82 15.35 3.64
N PHE A 29 20.50 14.10 3.31
CA PHE A 29 20.21 13.08 4.31
C PHE A 29 21.49 12.59 5.00
N THR A 30 21.54 12.69 6.34
CA THR A 30 22.69 12.30 7.17
C THR A 30 22.47 11.01 7.96
N GLY A 31 21.35 10.32 7.74
CA GLY A 31 21.01 9.06 8.40
C GLY A 31 21.66 7.83 7.75
N THR A 32 21.38 6.66 8.32
CA THR A 32 21.83 5.36 7.77
C THR A 32 21.22 5.11 6.39
N THR A 33 21.98 4.53 5.47
CA THR A 33 21.48 4.16 4.14
C THR A 33 21.04 2.70 4.05
N THR A 34 21.28 1.93 5.11
CA THR A 34 20.99 0.49 5.13
C THR A 34 19.57 0.27 5.62
N CYS A 35 18.82 -0.56 4.91
CA CYS A 35 17.47 -0.97 5.30
C CYS A 35 17.50 -2.29 6.08
N VAL A 36 16.45 -2.53 6.88
CA VAL A 36 16.25 -3.83 7.54
C VAL A 36 16.22 -4.97 6.54
N SER A 37 16.53 -6.19 7.00
CA SER A 37 16.55 -7.39 6.15
C SER A 37 15.25 -7.54 5.35
N GLY A 38 15.38 -7.84 4.06
CA GLY A 38 14.26 -7.91 3.10
C GLY A 38 13.90 -6.58 2.43
N PHE A 39 14.59 -5.48 2.76
CA PHE A 39 14.38 -4.16 2.17
C PHE A 39 15.68 -3.61 1.56
N THR A 40 15.56 -2.86 0.45
CA THR A 40 16.66 -2.15 -0.21
C THR A 40 16.37 -0.65 -0.21
N CYS A 41 17.42 0.15 -0.18
CA CYS A 41 17.28 1.59 -0.29
C CYS A 41 17.07 1.98 -1.76
N SER A 42 15.83 2.31 -2.13
CA SER A 42 15.49 2.70 -3.51
C SER A 42 15.24 4.20 -3.60
N ALA A 43 15.95 4.87 -4.51
CA ALA A 43 15.79 6.29 -4.78
C ALA A 43 14.42 6.58 -5.41
N GLN A 44 13.63 7.45 -4.78
CA GLN A 44 12.34 7.92 -5.32
C GLN A 44 12.52 9.21 -6.12
N ASN A 45 13.41 10.09 -5.64
CA ASN A 45 13.85 11.30 -6.30
C ASN A 45 15.21 11.73 -5.73
N GLU A 46 15.75 12.84 -6.21
CA GLU A 46 17.05 13.36 -5.78
C GLU A 46 17.13 13.63 -4.26
N TRP A 47 16.03 14.03 -3.64
CA TRP A 47 15.97 14.45 -2.24
C TRP A 47 15.51 13.33 -1.29
N TYR A 48 15.04 12.20 -1.83
CA TYR A 48 14.41 11.16 -1.04
C TYR A 48 14.65 9.74 -1.60
N SER A 49 15.22 8.86 -0.79
CA SER A 49 15.30 7.42 -1.02
C SER A 49 14.61 6.69 0.12
N GLN A 50 13.91 5.61 -0.16
CA GLN A 50 13.09 4.87 0.81
C GLN A 50 13.46 3.39 0.87
N CYS A 51 13.40 2.81 2.06
CA CYS A 51 13.49 1.37 2.25
C CYS A 51 12.25 0.68 1.67
N VAL A 52 12.40 0.02 0.53
CA VAL A 52 11.34 -0.73 -0.16
C VAL A 52 11.68 -2.22 -0.20
N PRO A 53 10.72 -3.13 -0.32
CA PRO A 53 11.01 -4.57 -0.38
C PRO A 53 11.98 -4.93 -1.51
N SER A 54 13.05 -5.66 -1.20
CA SER A 54 14.05 -6.09 -2.17
C SER A 54 13.51 -7.20 -3.06
N ASN A 55 13.07 -6.89 -4.27
CA ASN A 55 12.92 -7.90 -5.32
C ASN A 55 14.30 -8.26 -5.88
N GLY A 56 15.11 -9.02 -5.14
CA GLY A 56 16.21 -9.90 -5.59
C GLY A 56 17.19 -9.49 -6.71
N GLY A 57 17.31 -8.22 -7.12
CA GLY A 57 18.09 -7.81 -8.30
C GLY A 57 19.12 -6.71 -8.02
N SER A 58 20.37 -6.98 -8.41
CA SER A 58 21.54 -6.10 -8.35
C SER A 58 21.37 -4.75 -9.10
N PRO A 59 22.16 -3.70 -8.80
CA PRO A 59 21.89 -2.35 -9.31
C PRO A 59 22.51 -2.09 -10.69
N PRO A 60 21.81 -1.37 -11.59
CA PRO A 60 22.47 -0.62 -12.65
C PRO A 60 22.36 0.90 -12.43
N SER A 61 23.45 1.56 -12.81
CA SER A 61 23.78 2.98 -12.69
C SER A 61 22.83 3.93 -13.45
N ALA A 62 22.80 5.18 -12.96
CA ALA A 62 21.93 6.29 -13.37
C ALA A 62 22.02 6.73 -14.85
N PRO A 63 20.95 7.36 -15.39
CA PRO A 63 21.05 8.29 -16.51
C PRO A 63 20.67 9.75 -16.16
N SER A 64 21.29 10.63 -16.95
CA SER A 64 21.32 12.09 -16.95
C SER A 64 20.04 12.75 -17.51
N SER A 65 19.78 13.95 -17.01
CA SER A 65 18.65 14.87 -17.25
C SER A 65 18.60 15.50 -18.64
N ALA A 66 17.39 15.80 -19.17
CA ALA A 66 17.00 17.11 -19.71
C ALA A 66 15.48 17.19 -20.12
N PRO A 67 14.84 18.39 -20.14
CA PRO A 67 13.37 18.58 -20.12
C PRO A 67 12.77 19.38 -21.31
N SER A 68 11.44 19.30 -21.53
CA SER A 68 10.57 20.28 -22.26
C SER A 68 9.14 19.71 -22.40
N SER A 69 8.01 20.43 -22.45
CA SER A 69 7.59 21.81 -22.17
C SER A 69 6.04 21.82 -22.21
N ALA A 70 5.43 22.58 -21.30
CA ALA A 70 4.13 23.30 -21.35
C ALA A 70 2.77 22.60 -21.69
N PRO A 71 1.64 23.10 -21.12
CA PRO A 71 0.31 22.49 -21.19
C PRO A 71 -0.61 23.16 -22.22
N THR A 72 -1.70 22.49 -22.62
CA THR A 72 -2.82 23.15 -23.32
C THR A 72 -4.17 22.66 -22.79
N THR A 73 -4.98 23.65 -22.41
CA THR A 73 -6.31 23.59 -21.81
C THR A 73 -7.36 23.18 -22.84
N ALA A 74 -8.30 22.29 -22.47
CA ALA A 74 -9.55 22.11 -23.21
C ALA A 74 -10.76 21.98 -22.26
N LYS A 75 -11.81 22.72 -22.62
CA LYS A 75 -13.07 23.02 -21.94
C LYS A 75 -14.09 21.86 -22.07
N PRO A 76 -14.99 21.62 -21.09
CA PRO A 76 -16.00 20.57 -21.19
C PRO A 76 -17.25 21.04 -21.96
N LEU A 77 -17.85 20.11 -22.72
CA LEU A 77 -19.18 20.25 -23.33
C LEU A 77 -20.07 19.10 -22.86
N ASN A 78 -21.08 19.45 -22.07
CA ASN A 78 -22.27 18.66 -21.75
C ASN A 78 -23.22 18.66 -22.96
N PRO A 79 -24.00 17.59 -23.20
CA PRO A 79 -25.45 17.78 -23.06
C PRO A 79 -26.20 16.57 -22.49
N THR A 80 -27.13 16.88 -21.58
CA THR A 80 -28.29 16.06 -21.19
C THR A 80 -29.30 15.97 -22.34
N PRO A 81 -30.12 14.91 -22.39
CA PRO A 81 -31.55 15.11 -22.12
C PRO A 81 -32.22 13.99 -21.27
N LYS A 82 -33.34 14.37 -20.64
CA LYS A 82 -34.26 13.61 -19.77
C LYS A 82 -35.66 13.61 -20.47
N PRO A 83 -36.76 13.03 -19.94
CA PRO A 83 -37.13 11.65 -19.49
C PRO A 83 -38.19 10.98 -20.40
N SER A 84 -38.55 9.69 -20.16
CA SER A 84 -39.97 9.22 -19.98
C SER A 84 -40.11 7.69 -19.71
N SER A 85 -40.67 7.38 -18.53
CA SER A 85 -41.81 6.49 -18.21
C SER A 85 -42.02 5.05 -18.76
N SER A 86 -41.97 4.08 -17.83
CA SER A 86 -42.97 3.06 -17.44
C SER A 86 -43.55 2.03 -18.43
N SER A 87 -43.33 0.72 -18.16
CA SER A 87 -44.38 -0.24 -17.73
C SER A 87 -43.84 -1.67 -17.49
N SER A 88 -44.42 -2.35 -16.49
CA SER A 88 -44.20 -3.74 -16.03
C SER A 88 -44.97 -4.75 -16.90
N PRO A 89 -44.65 -6.07 -16.90
CA PRO A 89 -45.38 -6.96 -15.99
C PRO A 89 -44.57 -8.11 -15.36
N THR A 90 -45.11 -8.58 -14.24
CA THR A 90 -44.80 -9.77 -13.43
C THR A 90 -45.17 -11.09 -14.13
N VAL A 91 -44.25 -12.08 -14.19
CA VAL A 91 -44.57 -13.53 -14.18
C VAL A 91 -43.41 -14.36 -13.59
N VAL A 92 -43.71 -15.17 -12.56
CA VAL A 92 -42.97 -16.31 -11.98
C VAL A 92 -44.07 -17.31 -11.54
N PRO A 93 -43.90 -18.66 -11.42
CA PRO A 93 -42.69 -19.50 -11.41
C PRO A 93 -42.75 -20.72 -12.36
N THR A 94 -41.62 -21.40 -12.58
CA THR A 94 -41.56 -22.88 -12.70
C THR A 94 -40.12 -23.37 -12.44
N ASN A 95 -39.99 -24.33 -11.52
CA ASN A 95 -38.75 -25.02 -11.17
C ASN A 95 -38.16 -25.81 -12.35
N ALA A 96 -36.86 -25.69 -12.57
CA ALA A 96 -36.07 -26.70 -13.27
C ALA A 96 -34.72 -26.89 -12.54
N PRO A 97 -34.29 -28.12 -12.26
CA PRO A 97 -32.97 -28.38 -11.68
C PRO A 97 -31.93 -28.35 -12.80
N THR A 98 -31.15 -27.29 -12.90
CA THR A 98 -30.03 -27.21 -13.85
C THR A 98 -28.77 -27.74 -13.17
N THR A 99 -28.34 -28.93 -13.59
CA THR A 99 -27.02 -29.50 -13.34
C THR A 99 -25.94 -28.48 -13.75
N ALA A 100 -25.15 -28.01 -12.78
CA ALA A 100 -24.08 -27.05 -13.03
C ALA A 100 -22.86 -27.75 -13.65
N THR A 101 -22.64 -27.50 -14.94
CA THR A 101 -21.35 -27.72 -15.63
C THR A 101 -20.38 -26.62 -15.18
N PRO A 102 -19.09 -26.92 -14.92
CA PRO A 102 -18.14 -25.90 -14.47
C PRO A 102 -17.73 -25.02 -15.66
N SER A 103 -18.11 -23.75 -15.61
CA SER A 103 -17.67 -22.74 -16.58
C SER A 103 -16.34 -22.12 -16.16
N THR A 104 -15.36 -22.35 -17.02
CA THR A 104 -14.07 -21.69 -17.15
C THR A 104 -14.22 -20.16 -17.21
N THR A 105 -13.40 -19.43 -16.44
CA THR A 105 -13.09 -17.99 -16.54
C THR A 105 -14.26 -17.07 -16.96
N GLY A 106 -15.20 -16.82 -16.03
CA GLY A 106 -16.35 -15.95 -16.25
C GLY A 106 -16.34 -14.72 -15.34
N PHE A 107 -16.79 -13.58 -15.88
CA PHE A 107 -17.25 -12.45 -15.10
C PHE A 107 -18.43 -12.89 -14.23
N CYS A 108 -18.46 -12.45 -12.96
CA CYS A 108 -19.57 -12.72 -12.06
C CYS A 108 -20.43 -11.46 -11.95
N ASP A 109 -21.68 -11.51 -12.42
CA ASP A 109 -22.63 -10.40 -12.25
C ASP A 109 -22.93 -10.16 -10.77
N LEU A 110 -23.15 -8.89 -10.40
CA LEU A 110 -23.52 -8.54 -9.02
C LEU A 110 -24.94 -9.07 -8.72
N PRO A 111 -25.15 -9.82 -7.62
CA PRO A 111 -26.47 -10.33 -7.29
C PRO A 111 -27.38 -9.21 -6.78
N THR A 112 -28.69 -9.34 -7.00
CA THR A 112 -29.71 -8.40 -6.49
C THR A 112 -29.89 -8.49 -4.98
N THR A 113 -29.45 -9.58 -4.35
CA THR A 113 -29.40 -9.76 -2.90
C THR A 113 -27.99 -10.18 -2.48
N LEU A 114 -27.33 -9.33 -1.68
CA LEU A 114 -25.98 -9.60 -1.19
C LEU A 114 -26.03 -10.56 0.01
N LYS A 115 -25.14 -11.55 0.02
CA LYS A 115 -24.91 -12.46 1.16
C LYS A 115 -23.41 -12.55 1.42
N TRP A 116 -23.01 -12.42 2.67
CA TRP A 116 -21.61 -12.42 3.09
C TRP A 116 -21.40 -13.39 4.24
N THR A 117 -20.22 -13.99 4.28
CA THR A 117 -19.66 -14.57 5.51
C THR A 117 -18.50 -13.67 5.96
N SER A 118 -18.23 -13.64 7.26
CA SER A 118 -17.17 -12.81 7.83
C SER A 118 -16.15 -13.70 8.52
N THR A 119 -14.88 -13.30 8.43
CA THR A 119 -13.85 -13.76 9.34
C THR A 119 -14.08 -13.17 10.74
N GLY A 120 -13.27 -13.60 11.70
CA GLY A 120 -12.98 -12.79 12.89
C GLY A 120 -12.09 -11.59 12.56
N PRO A 121 -11.71 -10.77 13.55
CA PRO A 121 -10.70 -9.73 13.38
C PRO A 121 -9.38 -10.30 12.84
N LEU A 122 -8.87 -9.73 11.74
CA LEU A 122 -7.67 -10.24 11.06
C LEU A 122 -6.36 -9.77 11.70
N ALA A 123 -6.37 -8.65 12.41
CA ALA A 123 -5.19 -8.11 13.09
C ALA A 123 -5.59 -7.26 14.29
N GLN A 124 -4.71 -7.20 15.28
CA GLN A 124 -4.76 -6.21 16.35
C GLN A 124 -3.83 -5.04 16.02
N PRO A 125 -4.15 -3.80 16.42
CA PRO A 125 -3.19 -2.70 16.32
C PRO A 125 -1.91 -3.07 17.09
N GLN A 126 -0.74 -2.68 16.56
CA GLN A 126 0.50 -2.86 17.32
C GLN A 126 0.49 -2.04 18.63
N HIS A 127 1.39 -2.38 19.55
CA HIS A 127 1.46 -1.72 20.86
C HIS A 127 1.54 -0.20 20.73
N GLY A 128 0.73 0.51 21.54
CA GLY A 128 0.64 1.97 21.51
C GLY A 128 -0.35 2.52 20.48
N TRP A 129 -0.98 1.69 19.66
CA TRP A 129 -2.05 2.09 18.75
C TRP A 129 -3.41 1.63 19.27
N VAL A 130 -4.46 2.39 18.95
CA VAL A 130 -5.82 2.14 19.43
C VAL A 130 -6.68 1.48 18.36
N SER A 131 -6.42 1.77 17.07
CA SER A 131 -7.23 1.23 15.98
C SER A 131 -6.47 1.15 14.66
N LEU A 132 -6.91 0.24 13.81
CA LEU A 132 -6.61 0.16 12.38
C LEU A 132 -7.93 0.39 11.62
N LYS A 133 -7.93 1.32 10.66
CA LYS A 133 -9.14 1.78 9.98
C LYS A 133 -8.91 2.09 8.50
N ASP A 134 -10.01 2.32 7.79
CA ASP A 134 -10.05 2.95 6.47
C ASP A 134 -9.11 2.28 5.46
N PHE A 135 -9.24 0.95 5.35
CA PHE A 135 -8.31 0.15 4.56
C PHE A 135 -8.47 0.39 3.06
N THR A 136 -7.33 0.37 2.36
CA THR A 136 -7.24 0.19 0.92
C THR A 136 -6.33 -1.01 0.64
N ASN A 137 -6.71 -1.85 -0.32
CA ASN A 137 -6.04 -3.10 -0.65
C ASN A 137 -5.91 -3.25 -2.17
N VAL A 138 -4.74 -3.69 -2.61
CA VAL A 138 -4.51 -4.21 -3.96
C VAL A 138 -3.72 -5.51 -3.87
N VAL A 139 -3.80 -6.34 -4.91
CA VAL A 139 -2.91 -7.49 -5.06
C VAL A 139 -1.72 -7.05 -5.92
N TYR A 140 -0.53 -7.03 -5.31
CA TYR A 140 0.73 -6.69 -5.97
C TYR A 140 1.70 -7.87 -5.86
N ASN A 141 2.20 -8.37 -7.00
CA ASN A 141 3.08 -9.54 -7.07
C ASN A 141 2.55 -10.76 -6.28
N GLY A 142 1.24 -11.03 -6.38
CA GLY A 142 0.60 -12.16 -5.68
C GLY A 142 0.46 -11.99 -4.17
N LYS A 143 0.64 -10.77 -3.64
CA LYS A 143 0.50 -10.43 -2.22
C LYS A 143 -0.52 -9.31 -2.03
N HIS A 144 -1.22 -9.34 -0.92
CA HIS A 144 -2.03 -8.22 -0.44
C HIS A 144 -1.10 -7.09 0.01
N LEU A 145 -1.26 -5.94 -0.63
CA LEU A 145 -0.64 -4.68 -0.24
C LEU A 145 -1.74 -3.81 0.37
N VAL A 146 -1.65 -3.60 1.70
CA VAL A 146 -2.70 -2.95 2.48
C VAL A 146 -2.17 -1.68 3.15
N TYR A 147 -2.88 -0.58 2.93
CA TYR A 147 -2.70 0.67 3.67
C TYR A 147 -3.96 0.99 4.45
N GLY A 148 -3.84 1.83 5.48
CA GLY A 148 -4.97 2.30 6.25
C GLY A 148 -4.62 3.48 7.15
N SER A 149 -5.62 3.92 7.92
CA SER A 149 -5.46 4.85 9.03
C SER A 149 -5.12 4.11 10.32
N VAL A 150 -4.40 4.78 11.19
CA VAL A 150 -4.20 4.38 12.58
C VAL A 150 -4.49 5.55 13.51
N TYR A 151 -5.21 5.31 14.60
CA TYR A 151 -5.27 6.23 15.73
C TYR A 151 -4.23 5.85 16.79
N THR A 152 -3.29 6.75 17.08
CA THR A 152 -2.19 6.54 18.03
C THR A 152 -2.55 6.87 19.49
N GLY A 153 -3.84 7.10 19.78
CA GLY A 153 -4.30 7.64 21.06
C GLY A 153 -4.28 9.18 21.13
N THR A 154 -3.60 9.85 20.20
CA THR A 154 -3.53 11.32 20.15
C THR A 154 -3.89 11.89 18.78
N LYS A 155 -3.59 11.17 17.70
CA LYS A 155 -3.82 11.63 16.32
C LYS A 155 -4.05 10.46 15.37
N TYR A 156 -4.73 10.78 14.26
CA TYR A 156 -4.78 9.93 13.08
C TYR A 156 -3.54 10.13 12.21
N VAL A 157 -2.89 9.03 11.86
CA VAL A 157 -1.85 8.97 10.82
C VAL A 157 -2.15 7.77 9.93
N SER A 158 -1.30 7.54 8.93
CA SER A 158 -1.43 6.40 8.02
C SER A 158 -0.39 5.32 8.28
N THR A 159 -0.77 4.09 7.99
CA THR A 159 0.08 2.90 8.14
C THR A 159 0.09 2.09 6.85
N GLY A 160 1.21 1.43 6.59
CA GLY A 160 1.32 0.33 5.62
C GLY A 160 1.50 -1.00 6.37
N ILE A 161 0.84 -2.05 5.91
CA ILE A 161 1.02 -3.41 6.42
C ILE A 161 1.93 -4.14 5.44
N SER A 162 2.96 -4.82 5.95
CA SER A 162 3.92 -5.52 5.11
C SER A 162 3.23 -6.57 4.23
N PRO A 163 3.59 -6.71 2.94
CA PRO A 163 2.85 -7.56 2.01
C PRO A 163 2.74 -9.02 2.48
N PHE A 164 1.55 -9.59 2.42
CA PHE A 164 1.26 -10.96 2.85
C PHE A 164 0.44 -11.71 1.80
N THR A 165 0.51 -13.04 1.77
CA THR A 165 -0.17 -13.83 0.73
C THR A 165 -1.57 -14.27 1.18
N ASN A 166 -1.71 -14.81 2.40
CA ASN A 166 -3.02 -15.24 2.91
C ASN A 166 -3.57 -14.23 3.91
N TRP A 167 -4.89 -14.05 3.96
CA TRP A 167 -5.52 -13.17 4.95
C TRP A 167 -5.23 -13.57 6.41
N SER A 168 -4.98 -14.86 6.67
CA SER A 168 -4.53 -15.36 7.97
C SER A 168 -3.20 -14.77 8.43
N ASP A 169 -2.34 -14.37 7.49
CA ASP A 169 -0.99 -13.88 7.76
C ASP A 169 -1.00 -12.40 8.17
N MET A 170 -2.11 -11.69 7.96
CA MET A 170 -2.28 -10.27 8.30
C MET A 170 -2.09 -10.00 9.80
N ALA A 171 -2.40 -10.97 10.66
CA ALA A 171 -2.24 -10.86 12.12
C ALA A 171 -0.77 -10.67 12.54
N THR A 172 0.16 -11.26 11.78
CA THR A 172 1.60 -11.23 12.04
C THR A 172 2.37 -10.31 11.11
N ALA A 173 1.71 -9.75 10.09
CA ALA A 173 2.34 -8.83 9.16
C ALA A 173 2.71 -7.52 9.86
N THR A 174 3.96 -7.05 9.66
CA THR A 174 4.46 -5.85 10.33
C THR A 174 3.68 -4.61 9.90
N GLN A 175 3.16 -3.88 10.89
CA GLN A 175 2.50 -2.59 10.73
C GLN A 175 3.53 -1.47 10.82
N ASN A 176 3.61 -0.60 9.81
CA ASN A 176 4.59 0.48 9.74
C ASN A 176 3.88 1.82 9.62
N ILE A 177 4.13 2.75 10.55
CA ILE A 177 3.76 4.16 10.34
C ILE A 177 4.48 4.65 9.08
N MET A 178 3.70 5.31 8.21
CA MET A 178 4.27 5.93 7.03
C MET A 178 5.04 7.21 7.39
N PRO A 179 6.09 7.58 6.63
CA PRO A 179 6.88 8.79 6.87
C PRO A 179 6.11 10.10 6.57
N PHE A 180 4.85 10.00 6.15
CA PHE A 180 3.93 11.10 5.95
C PHE A 180 2.54 10.69 6.45
N SER A 181 1.72 11.67 6.81
CA SER A 181 0.34 11.42 7.23
C SER A 181 -0.60 11.53 6.03
N ALA A 182 -1.31 10.44 5.72
CA ALA A 182 -2.36 10.37 4.72
C ALA A 182 -3.54 9.51 5.21
N PRO A 183 -4.29 9.93 6.25
CA PRO A 183 -5.44 9.18 6.75
C PRO A 183 -6.52 8.99 5.66
N ALA A 184 -7.31 7.93 5.78
CA ALA A 184 -8.26 7.45 4.78
C ALA A 184 -7.64 7.31 3.38
N PRO A 185 -6.60 6.48 3.24
CA PRO A 185 -5.89 6.33 1.98
C PRO A 185 -6.69 5.58 0.92
N THR A 186 -6.53 5.98 -0.35
CA THR A 186 -6.94 5.20 -1.53
C THR A 186 -5.71 4.87 -2.35
N LEU A 187 -5.39 3.59 -2.48
CA LEU A 187 -4.29 3.08 -3.30
C LEU A 187 -4.80 2.62 -4.66
N PHE A 188 -4.17 3.09 -5.74
CA PHE A 188 -4.44 2.62 -7.09
C PHE A 188 -3.23 2.78 -8.00
N PHE A 189 -3.19 1.96 -9.05
CA PHE A 189 -2.20 2.06 -10.11
C PHE A 189 -2.71 3.00 -11.20
N PHE A 190 -1.97 4.08 -11.46
CA PHE A 190 -2.27 5.02 -12.54
C PHE A 190 -1.51 4.63 -13.80
N SER A 191 -2.12 3.76 -14.59
CA SER A 191 -1.54 3.17 -15.80
C SER A 191 -0.97 4.17 -16.81
N PRO A 192 -1.57 5.35 -17.07
CA PRO A 192 -1.04 6.29 -18.08
C PRO A 192 0.39 6.75 -17.82
N ASN A 193 0.80 6.81 -16.54
CA ASN A 193 2.16 7.20 -16.15
C ASN A 193 2.96 6.05 -15.50
N ASN A 194 2.43 4.83 -15.47
CA ASN A 194 3.08 3.67 -14.85
C ASN A 194 3.51 3.94 -13.38
N ILE A 195 2.63 4.56 -12.59
CA ILE A 195 2.90 4.93 -11.19
C ILE A 195 1.83 4.40 -10.25
N TRP A 196 2.24 4.08 -9.02
CA TRP A 196 1.31 3.86 -7.91
C TRP A 196 0.99 5.19 -7.23
N VAL A 197 -0.29 5.41 -6.91
CA VAL A 197 -0.76 6.63 -6.26
C VAL A 197 -1.47 6.26 -4.97
N LEU A 198 -1.11 6.96 -3.90
CA LEU A 198 -1.83 6.97 -2.64
C LEU A 198 -2.47 8.35 -2.44
N ALA A 199 -3.79 8.40 -2.55
CA ALA A 199 -4.58 9.61 -2.34
C ALA A 199 -5.18 9.65 -0.92
N SER A 200 -5.44 10.84 -0.39
CA SER A 200 -6.12 11.05 0.90
C SER A 200 -6.96 12.33 0.83
N PRO A 201 -8.10 12.42 1.55
CA PRO A 201 -8.91 13.63 1.59
C PRO A 201 -8.22 14.83 2.27
N THR A 202 -7.17 14.59 3.06
CA THR A 202 -6.54 15.63 3.90
C THR A 202 -5.06 15.85 3.61
N ALA A 203 -4.49 15.11 2.68
CA ALA A 203 -3.08 15.20 2.31
C ALA A 203 -2.91 15.20 0.79
N PRO A 204 -1.88 15.88 0.25
CA PRO A 204 -1.56 15.77 -1.17
C PRO A 204 -1.30 14.30 -1.55
N ALA A 205 -1.71 13.91 -2.75
CA ALA A 205 -1.44 12.56 -3.24
C ALA A 205 0.07 12.28 -3.25
N ARG A 206 0.44 11.03 -2.97
CA ARG A 206 1.83 10.56 -3.00
C ARG A 206 2.00 9.53 -4.10
N ILE A 207 3.08 9.67 -4.85
CA ILE A 207 3.55 8.63 -5.75
C ILE A 207 4.29 7.61 -4.87
N LEU A 208 3.89 6.35 -4.96
CA LEU A 208 4.57 5.26 -4.29
C LEU A 208 5.57 4.61 -5.26
N PRO A 209 6.70 4.10 -4.75
CA PRO A 209 7.60 3.27 -5.53
C PRO A 209 6.88 2.05 -6.12
N THR A 210 7.26 1.70 -7.34
CA THR A 210 6.95 0.41 -7.98
C THR A 210 7.89 -0.67 -7.48
#